data_AF-A0A7Y4NXM7-F1
#
_entry.id   AF-A0A7Y4NXM7-F1
#
_cell.length_a   1.000
_cell.length_b   1.000
_cell.length_c   1.000
_cell.angle_alpha   90.00
_cell.angle_beta   90.00
_cell.angle_gamma   90.00
#
_symmetry.space_group_name_H-M   'P 1'
#
loop_
_entity.id
_entity.type
_entity.pdbx_description
1 polymer ?
#
loop_
_entity_poly.entity_id
_entity_poly.type
_entity_poly.pdbx_seq_one_letter_code
_entity_poly.pdbx_strand_id
1 'polypeptide(L)'
;GWGGAQAKGWHVDYDLQTQLFLDRTYLFVSPNRIQRQGDPDSPAPLVFEGQFAPNLFLPQLRRDDFKQDGRETLFSLVFTPNIRLRMLNTDSNPILPPSYLPKLTLQAVHLRLFHGPDAAGPPRMLSLGLNVIGGHYSNGEDGCFFANQTGKDPNCEPAEGTLPLNEITGSFSTNLLRFELHGRLGFNVDPHRVSAWLVGANAFYELNSSIGPGGMSPAQRQVYGNGHWGLGLVGERAVNGNRFRLEGAYSHPFGETPHQRGTLSVEAAANPRWASGFGVFARYVRGQDYYNILFLERISLWQFGLVFDLNPGPRLKTDGDKPPGFQ
;
A
#
# COMPACT_ATOMS: atom_id res chain seq x y z
N GLY A 1 -28.27 9.09 21.62
CA GLY A 1 -28.02 7.72 21.12
C GLY A 1 -28.34 7.73 19.64
N TRP A 2 -27.33 7.47 18.80
CA TRP A 2 -27.54 7.39 17.35
C TRP A 2 -28.03 5.98 17.04
N GLY A 3 -29.31 5.86 16.67
CA GLY A 3 -29.94 4.58 16.37
C GLY A 3 -29.32 3.95 15.14
N GLY A 4 -28.75 2.76 15.29
CA GLY A 4 -28.31 1.94 14.16
C GLY A 4 -29.50 1.55 13.31
N ALA A 5 -29.50 1.96 12.04
CA ALA A 5 -30.47 1.48 11.06
C ALA A 5 -30.15 0.02 10.73
N GLN A 6 -31.07 -0.90 11.05
CA GLN A 6 -30.98 -2.31 10.67
C GLN A 6 -31.84 -2.55 9.44
N ALA A 7 -31.21 -2.78 8.29
CA ALA A 7 -31.83 -3.53 7.20
C ALA A 7 -31.55 -5.02 7.43
N LYS A 8 -32.52 -5.92 7.19
CA LYS A 8 -32.40 -7.36 7.53
C LYS A 8 -31.01 -7.95 7.20
N GLY A 9 -30.25 -8.29 8.24
CA GLY A 9 -28.93 -8.94 8.14
C GLY A 9 -27.73 -8.00 7.93
N TRP A 10 -27.93 -6.69 7.82
CA TRP A 10 -26.85 -5.69 7.73
C TRP A 10 -26.80 -4.81 8.98
N HIS A 11 -25.60 -4.62 9.50
CA HIS A 11 -25.30 -3.84 10.69
C HIS A 11 -24.25 -2.78 10.36
N VAL A 12 -24.49 -1.54 10.78
CA VAL A 12 -23.47 -0.48 10.74
C VAL A 12 -22.59 -0.63 11.98
N ASP A 13 -21.29 -0.73 11.79
CA ASP A 13 -20.29 -0.82 12.85
C ASP A 13 -19.36 0.40 12.81
N TYR A 14 -19.17 1.04 13.96
CA TYR A 14 -18.34 2.23 14.12
C TYR A 14 -16.99 1.91 14.80
N ASP A 15 -16.88 0.75 15.44
CA ASP A 15 -15.74 0.38 16.28
C ASP A 15 -14.84 -0.68 15.61
N LEU A 16 -15.33 -1.35 14.56
CA LEU A 16 -14.57 -2.34 13.81
C LEU A 16 -13.53 -1.69 12.87
N GLN A 17 -12.26 -2.08 13.01
CA GLN A 17 -11.16 -1.62 12.16
C GLN A 17 -10.48 -2.81 11.47
N THR A 18 -11.18 -3.46 10.55
CA THR A 18 -10.60 -4.58 9.79
C THR A 18 -9.53 -4.08 8.82
N GLN A 19 -8.25 -4.21 9.18
CA GLN A 19 -7.12 -3.76 8.35
C GLN A 19 -6.63 -4.80 7.34
N LEU A 20 -7.56 -5.51 6.69
CA LEU A 20 -7.21 -6.50 5.67
C LEU A 20 -6.95 -5.81 4.33
N PHE A 21 -5.86 -6.19 3.67
CA PHE A 21 -5.56 -5.76 2.29
C PHE A 21 -5.43 -4.24 2.10
N LEU A 22 -4.92 -3.54 3.12
CA LEU A 22 -4.65 -2.10 3.09
C LEU A 22 -3.14 -1.83 3.22
N ASP A 23 -2.74 -0.58 2.91
CA ASP A 23 -1.35 -0.16 3.01
C ASP A 23 -0.85 -0.17 4.46
N ARG A 24 0.46 -0.38 4.59
CA ARG A 24 1.17 -0.31 5.87
C ARG A 24 2.02 0.95 5.92
N THR A 25 2.30 1.41 7.14
CA THR A 25 3.21 2.53 7.36
C THR A 25 4.63 2.03 7.57
N TYR A 26 5.62 2.72 7.00
CA TYR A 26 7.03 2.36 7.10
C TYR A 26 7.88 3.56 7.50
N LEU A 27 8.94 3.31 8.25
CA LEU A 27 10.03 4.24 8.50
C LEU A 27 11.35 3.47 8.40
N PHE A 28 12.23 3.87 7.50
CA PHE A 28 13.41 3.07 7.21
C PHE A 28 14.59 3.89 6.69
N VAL A 29 15.73 3.21 6.61
CA VAL A 29 16.94 3.67 5.97
C VAL A 29 17.35 2.70 4.87
N SER A 30 18.22 3.15 3.98
CA SER A 30 18.78 2.33 2.90
C SER A 30 20.29 2.55 2.86
N PRO A 31 21.10 1.47 2.85
CA PRO A 31 22.55 1.60 2.65
C PRO A 31 22.89 1.92 1.20
N ASN A 32 21.94 1.73 0.27
CA ASN A 32 22.12 2.06 -1.13
C ASN A 32 21.98 3.57 -1.32
N ARG A 33 22.78 4.12 -2.24
CA ARG A 33 22.68 5.51 -2.64
C ARG A 33 21.59 5.67 -3.70
N ILE A 34 20.89 6.80 -3.66
CA ILE A 34 19.85 7.15 -4.63
C ILE A 34 20.51 7.93 -5.78
N GLN A 35 20.32 7.43 -7.00
CA GLN A 35 20.75 8.12 -8.21
C GLN A 35 19.69 9.13 -8.62
N ARG A 36 20.13 10.33 -9.00
CA ARG A 36 19.33 11.40 -9.59
C ARG A 36 20.05 11.89 -10.84
N GLN A 37 19.41 11.85 -11.99
CA GLN A 37 20.01 12.27 -13.23
C GLN A 37 20.07 13.80 -13.31
N GLY A 38 21.27 14.34 -13.57
CA GLY A 38 21.48 15.80 -13.68
C GLY A 38 21.82 16.50 -12.36
N ASP A 39 21.83 15.79 -11.23
CA ASP A 39 22.33 16.29 -9.95
C ASP A 39 23.85 16.05 -9.84
N PRO A 40 24.70 17.09 -9.71
CA PRO A 40 26.14 16.94 -9.55
C PRO A 40 26.54 16.21 -8.26
N ASP A 41 25.67 16.18 -7.25
CA ASP A 41 25.91 15.56 -5.94
C ASP A 41 25.37 14.12 -5.87
N SER A 42 24.87 13.58 -6.98
CA SER A 42 24.37 12.20 -7.09
C SER A 42 25.48 11.18 -7.41
N PRO A 43 25.45 9.96 -6.83
CA PRO A 43 24.39 9.41 -6.00
C PRO A 43 24.59 9.72 -4.50
N ALA A 44 23.49 10.06 -3.83
CA ALA A 44 23.49 10.53 -2.45
C ALA A 44 23.03 9.44 -1.46
N PRO A 45 23.58 9.38 -0.23
CA PRO A 45 23.09 8.48 0.82
C PRO A 45 21.68 8.86 1.29
N LEU A 46 20.88 7.88 1.69
CA LEU A 46 19.60 8.12 2.36
C LEU A 46 19.82 8.37 3.85
N VAL A 47 19.30 9.47 4.39
CA VAL A 47 19.19 9.68 5.85
C VAL A 47 18.05 8.85 6.39
N PHE A 48 16.85 9.02 5.83
CA PHE A 48 15.67 8.18 6.08
C PHE A 48 14.63 8.33 4.98
N GLU A 49 13.73 7.37 4.90
CA GLU A 49 12.46 7.49 4.18
C GLU A 49 11.29 7.04 5.07
N GLY A 50 10.22 7.85 5.08
CA GLY A 50 8.96 7.53 5.73
C GLY A 50 7.84 7.36 4.71
N GLN A 51 7.06 6.30 4.82
CA GLN A 51 5.86 6.03 4.03
C GLN A 51 4.67 5.96 4.98
N PHE A 52 3.92 7.07 5.09
CA PHE A 52 2.86 7.25 6.07
C PHE A 52 1.49 6.97 5.45
N ALA A 53 0.89 5.84 5.79
CA ALA A 53 -0.40 5.42 5.28
C ALA A 53 -1.36 5.06 6.42
N PRO A 54 -1.86 6.05 7.20
CA PRO A 54 -2.89 5.80 8.19
C PRO A 54 -4.21 5.47 7.48
N ASN A 55 -4.77 4.30 7.76
CA ASN A 55 -6.05 3.88 7.22
C ASN A 55 -7.18 4.41 8.11
N LEU A 56 -7.86 5.46 7.63
CA LEU A 56 -8.96 6.10 8.34
C LEU A 56 -10.28 5.49 7.88
N PHE A 57 -10.86 4.67 8.75
CA PHE A 57 -12.12 3.99 8.45
C PHE A 57 -13.32 4.90 8.70
N LEU A 58 -14.20 4.96 7.72
CA LEU A 58 -15.59 5.37 7.93
C LEU A 58 -16.41 4.17 8.43
N PRO A 59 -17.63 4.38 8.96
CA PRO A 59 -18.45 3.30 9.49
C PRO A 59 -18.61 2.16 8.49
N GLN A 60 -18.38 0.93 8.95
CA GLN A 60 -18.38 -0.27 8.12
C GLN A 60 -19.77 -0.88 8.09
N LEU A 61 -20.16 -1.45 6.94
CA LEU A 61 -21.37 -2.27 6.83
C LEU A 61 -20.96 -3.73 6.94
N ARG A 62 -21.59 -4.44 7.88
CA ARG A 62 -21.31 -5.83 8.19
C ARG A 62 -22.53 -6.69 8.00
N ARG A 63 -22.34 -7.89 7.45
CA ARG A 63 -23.36 -8.93 7.35
C ARG A 63 -22.83 -10.24 7.87
N ASP A 64 -23.71 -10.94 8.60
CA ASP A 64 -23.38 -12.12 9.41
C ASP A 64 -22.35 -11.80 10.52
N ASP A 65 -22.06 -12.77 11.38
CA ASP A 65 -21.06 -12.64 12.45
C ASP A 65 -20.06 -13.77 12.36
N PHE A 66 -18.79 -13.44 12.07
CA PHE A 66 -17.73 -14.44 11.90
C PHE A 66 -17.58 -15.34 13.14
N LYS A 67 -17.81 -14.79 14.34
CA LYS A 67 -17.67 -15.53 15.60
C LYS A 67 -18.82 -16.49 15.86
N GLN A 68 -19.98 -16.28 15.25
CA GLN A 68 -21.16 -17.13 15.43
C GLN A 68 -21.31 -18.13 14.28
N ASP A 69 -21.22 -17.63 13.05
CA ASP A 69 -21.56 -18.40 11.85
C ASP A 69 -20.32 -18.88 11.07
N GLY A 70 -19.11 -18.50 11.52
CA GLY A 70 -17.88 -18.75 10.78
C GLY A 70 -17.83 -18.04 9.43
N ARG A 71 -18.68 -17.04 9.19
CA ARG A 71 -18.72 -16.28 7.95
C ARG A 71 -19.03 -14.82 8.24
N GLU A 72 -18.47 -13.93 7.44
CA GLU A 72 -18.74 -12.50 7.58
C GLU A 72 -18.44 -11.78 6.26
N THR A 73 -19.25 -10.78 5.94
CA THR A 73 -19.01 -9.90 4.80
C THR A 73 -18.98 -8.46 5.29
N LEU A 74 -17.93 -7.74 4.92
CA LEU A 74 -17.65 -6.37 5.33
C LEU A 74 -17.58 -5.48 4.10
N PHE A 75 -18.24 -4.33 4.16
CA PHE A 75 -18.04 -3.23 3.24
C PHE A 75 -17.51 -2.02 4.00
N SER A 76 -16.37 -1.49 3.56
CA SER A 76 -15.67 -0.40 4.22
C SER A 76 -15.38 0.71 3.21
N LEU A 77 -15.49 1.96 3.66
CA LEU A 77 -14.92 3.10 2.97
C LEU A 77 -13.73 3.59 3.80
N VAL A 78 -12.54 3.60 3.20
CA VAL A 78 -11.28 3.92 3.88
C VAL A 78 -10.62 5.10 3.18
N PHE A 79 -10.29 6.14 3.94
CA PHE A 79 -9.45 7.23 3.46
C PHE A 79 -8.01 7.01 3.91
N THR A 80 -7.07 7.11 2.97
CA THR A 80 -5.64 6.93 3.23
C THR A 80 -4.87 8.08 2.60
N PRO A 81 -4.25 8.99 3.36
CA PRO A 81 -3.52 10.14 2.79
C PRO A 81 -2.22 9.75 2.06
N ASN A 82 -1.60 8.62 2.43
CA ASN A 82 -0.37 8.05 1.85
C ASN A 82 0.70 9.10 1.46
N ILE A 83 1.54 9.49 2.43
CA ILE A 83 2.58 10.50 2.24
C ILE A 83 3.95 9.83 2.29
N ARG A 84 4.81 10.09 1.29
CA ARG A 84 6.19 9.58 1.25
C ARG A 84 7.18 10.72 1.37
N LEU A 85 8.02 10.67 2.39
CA LEU A 85 9.05 11.65 2.69
C LEU A 85 10.41 10.99 2.57
N ARG A 86 11.28 11.52 1.70
CA ARG A 86 12.64 11.01 1.49
C ARG A 86 13.66 12.11 1.79
N MET A 87 14.56 11.86 2.74
CA MET A 87 15.64 12.79 3.06
C MET A 87 16.99 12.20 2.68
N LEU A 88 17.69 12.87 1.77
CA LEU A 88 19.04 12.51 1.33
C LEU A 88 20.08 13.28 2.15
N ASN A 89 21.28 12.70 2.28
CA ASN A 89 22.41 13.32 2.94
C ASN A 89 23.23 14.12 1.91
N THR A 90 22.78 15.33 1.61
CA THR A 90 23.41 16.26 0.67
C THR A 90 23.69 17.61 1.36
N ASP A 91 24.73 18.32 0.93
CA ASP A 91 25.13 19.59 1.52
C ASP A 91 24.16 20.71 1.09
N SER A 92 23.40 21.25 2.04
CA SER A 92 22.56 22.47 1.90
C SER A 92 21.65 22.53 0.66
N ASN A 93 21.26 21.38 0.10
CA ASN A 93 20.32 21.31 -1.01
C ASN A 93 18.87 21.22 -0.49
N PRO A 94 17.87 21.71 -1.25
CA PRO A 94 16.47 21.56 -0.90
C PRO A 94 16.11 20.07 -0.68
N ILE A 95 15.32 19.80 0.36
CA ILE A 95 14.76 18.47 0.60
C ILE A 95 13.90 18.09 -0.62
N LEU A 96 14.04 16.85 -1.09
CA LEU A 96 13.19 16.35 -2.17
C LEU A 96 11.70 16.56 -1.79
N PRO A 97 10.89 17.14 -2.70
CA PRO A 97 9.48 17.33 -2.45
C PRO A 97 8.79 16.03 -2.04
N PRO A 98 7.91 16.04 -1.03
CA PRO A 98 7.15 14.87 -0.64
C PRO A 98 6.32 14.30 -1.80
N SER A 99 6.08 13.00 -1.74
CA SER A 99 5.12 12.33 -2.62
C SER A 99 3.79 12.17 -1.89
N TYR A 100 2.70 12.63 -2.48
CA TYR A 100 1.35 12.57 -1.90
C TYR A 100 0.47 11.66 -2.73
N LEU A 101 -0.11 10.63 -2.12
CA LEU A 101 -1.10 9.74 -2.74
C LEU A 101 -2.39 9.63 -1.88
N PRO A 102 -3.11 10.74 -1.61
CA PRO A 102 -4.40 10.64 -0.96
C PRO A 102 -5.35 9.78 -1.80
N LYS A 103 -6.00 8.81 -1.15
CA LYS A 103 -6.90 7.88 -1.81
C LYS A 103 -8.11 7.50 -0.95
N LEU A 104 -9.20 7.19 -1.64
CA LEU A 104 -10.42 6.60 -1.08
C LEU A 104 -10.53 5.17 -1.60
N THR A 105 -10.69 4.22 -0.68
CA THR A 105 -10.82 2.79 -0.97
C THR A 105 -12.22 2.34 -0.57
N LEU A 106 -13.01 1.90 -1.56
CA LEU A 106 -14.20 1.08 -1.35
C LEU A 106 -13.75 -0.38 -1.29
N GLN A 107 -13.85 -0.96 -0.10
CA GLN A 107 -13.40 -2.32 0.16
C GLN A 107 -14.60 -3.23 0.44
N ALA A 108 -14.61 -4.39 -0.19
CA ALA A 108 -15.49 -5.51 0.13
C ALA A 108 -14.63 -6.71 0.58
N VAL A 109 -14.85 -7.21 1.78
CA VAL A 109 -14.14 -8.36 2.33
C VAL A 109 -15.12 -9.46 2.69
N HIS A 110 -14.80 -10.69 2.31
CA HIS A 110 -15.54 -11.87 2.74
C HIS A 110 -14.62 -12.81 3.51
N LEU A 111 -15.05 -13.17 4.71
CA LEU A 111 -14.35 -14.07 5.62
C LEU A 111 -15.15 -15.36 5.75
N ARG A 112 -14.44 -16.50 5.75
CA ARG A 112 -15.05 -17.80 5.94
C ARG A 112 -14.13 -18.75 6.71
N LEU A 113 -14.67 -19.40 7.72
CA LEU A 113 -14.09 -20.50 8.46
C LEU A 113 -14.58 -21.82 7.87
N PHE A 114 -13.66 -22.70 7.55
CA PHE A 114 -13.91 -24.06 7.11
C PHE A 114 -13.51 -25.01 8.22
N HIS A 115 -14.45 -25.89 8.61
CA HIS A 115 -14.40 -26.72 9.82
C HIS A 115 -14.41 -25.85 11.08
N GLY A 116 -15.55 -25.82 11.77
CA GLY A 116 -15.70 -25.11 13.04
C GLY A 116 -14.89 -25.77 14.17
N PRO A 117 -14.84 -25.17 15.37
CA PRO A 117 -14.12 -25.71 16.53
C PRO A 117 -14.48 -27.17 16.85
N ASP A 118 -15.71 -27.57 16.54
CA ASP A 118 -16.30 -28.87 16.89
C ASP A 118 -16.23 -29.92 15.77
N ALA A 119 -15.66 -29.60 14.61
CA ALA A 119 -15.48 -30.55 13.51
C ALA A 119 -14.12 -31.25 13.61
N ALA A 120 -14.06 -32.54 13.25
CA ALA A 120 -12.81 -33.32 13.27
C ALA A 120 -11.79 -32.80 12.24
N GLY A 121 -10.91 -31.88 12.66
CA GLY A 121 -9.78 -31.35 11.87
C GLY A 121 -9.40 -29.92 12.27
N PRO A 122 -8.16 -29.48 11.99
CA PRO A 122 -7.72 -28.12 12.32
C PRO A 122 -8.50 -27.09 11.48
N PRO A 123 -8.96 -25.98 12.09
CA PRO A 123 -9.73 -24.97 11.37
C PRO A 123 -8.91 -24.35 10.23
N ARG A 124 -9.58 -24.07 9.12
CA ARG A 124 -9.03 -23.33 7.98
C ARG A 124 -9.83 -22.07 7.76
N MET A 125 -9.20 -21.02 7.27
CA MET A 125 -9.82 -19.72 7.11
C MET A 125 -9.57 -19.22 5.69
N LEU A 126 -10.55 -18.57 5.09
CA LEU A 126 -10.42 -17.88 3.82
C LEU A 126 -10.84 -16.42 3.99
N SER A 127 -10.01 -15.53 3.47
CA SER A 127 -10.30 -14.12 3.34
C SER A 127 -10.19 -13.76 1.87
N LEU A 128 -11.27 -13.23 1.30
CA LEU A 128 -11.31 -12.67 -0.05
C LEU A 128 -11.55 -11.17 0.06
N GLY A 129 -10.88 -10.39 -0.77
CA GLY A 129 -11.00 -8.93 -0.78
C GLY A 129 -11.10 -8.39 -2.19
N LEU A 130 -11.97 -7.39 -2.36
CA LEU A 130 -12.04 -6.55 -3.55
C LEU A 130 -11.89 -5.10 -3.11
N ASN A 131 -10.92 -4.38 -3.68
CA ASN A 131 -10.76 -2.95 -3.46
C ASN A 131 -11.00 -2.20 -4.77
N VAL A 132 -11.80 -1.13 -4.71
CA VAL A 132 -11.88 -0.10 -5.76
C VAL A 132 -11.36 1.21 -5.16
N ILE A 133 -10.30 1.74 -5.75
CA ILE A 133 -9.49 2.81 -5.18
C ILE A 133 -9.47 3.98 -6.15
N GLY A 134 -9.96 5.14 -5.71
CA GLY A 134 -9.74 6.42 -6.38
C GLY A 134 -8.66 7.21 -5.64
N GLY A 135 -7.69 7.77 -6.35
CA GLY A 135 -6.61 8.53 -5.71
C GLY A 135 -6.06 9.65 -6.58
N HIS A 136 -5.29 10.53 -5.95
CA HIS A 136 -4.54 11.61 -6.60
C HIS A 136 -3.08 11.47 -6.22
N TYR A 137 -2.16 11.38 -7.18
CA TYR A 137 -0.73 11.21 -6.97
C TYR A 137 0.02 12.46 -7.42
N SER A 138 0.70 13.17 -6.51
CA SER A 138 1.40 14.42 -6.83
C SER A 138 2.61 14.70 -5.94
N ASN A 139 3.47 15.64 -6.34
CA ASN A 139 4.63 16.09 -5.56
C ASN A 139 4.47 17.50 -4.97
N GLY A 140 3.23 18.00 -4.85
CA GLY A 140 2.91 19.34 -4.38
C GLY A 140 2.39 20.27 -5.48
N GLU A 141 2.55 21.59 -5.31
CA GLU A 141 1.97 22.63 -6.17
C GLU A 141 3.06 23.49 -6.85
N ASP A 142 2.80 23.90 -8.10
CA ASP A 142 3.54 24.84 -8.95
C ASP A 142 4.91 24.39 -9.53
N GLY A 143 4.97 24.08 -10.82
CA GLY A 143 6.23 23.88 -11.57
C GLY A 143 6.01 23.18 -12.91
N CYS A 144 6.92 23.35 -13.87
CA CYS A 144 6.89 22.54 -15.11
C CYS A 144 7.48 21.15 -14.87
N PHE A 145 7.01 20.13 -15.58
CA PHE A 145 7.44 18.74 -15.38
C PHE A 145 8.87 18.44 -15.81
N PHE A 146 9.35 19.07 -16.87
CA PHE A 146 10.73 18.91 -17.32
C PHE A 146 11.56 20.12 -16.92
N ALA A 147 12.81 19.90 -16.50
CA ALA A 147 13.64 20.94 -15.92
C ALA A 147 14.03 22.06 -16.91
N ASN A 148 13.95 21.80 -18.21
CA ASN A 148 14.24 22.78 -19.27
C ASN A 148 12.98 23.47 -19.82
N GLN A 149 11.84 23.32 -19.15
CA GLN A 149 10.62 24.04 -19.51
C GLN A 149 10.46 25.28 -18.65
N THR A 150 9.90 26.34 -19.24
CA THR A 150 9.53 27.57 -18.53
C THR A 150 8.01 27.73 -18.50
N GLY A 151 7.49 28.38 -17.45
CA GLY A 151 6.06 28.61 -17.27
C GLY A 151 5.52 27.85 -16.07
N LYS A 152 4.23 27.47 -16.14
CA LYS A 152 3.53 26.72 -15.10
C LYS A 152 2.70 25.62 -15.77
N ASP A 153 2.77 24.41 -15.24
CA ASP A 153 1.97 23.29 -15.74
C ASP A 153 0.46 23.66 -15.69
N PRO A 154 -0.31 23.44 -16.78
CA PRO A 154 0.02 22.68 -18.00
C PRO A 154 0.63 23.50 -19.14
N ASN A 155 0.74 24.82 -19.00
CA ASN A 155 1.21 25.75 -20.03
C ASN A 155 2.74 25.94 -19.94
N CYS A 156 3.47 24.86 -20.20
CA CYS A 156 4.92 24.84 -20.21
C CYS A 156 5.48 24.98 -21.62
N GLU A 157 6.41 25.90 -21.82
CA GLU A 157 7.10 26.11 -23.09
C GLU A 157 8.45 25.37 -23.10
N PRO A 158 8.78 24.61 -24.16
CA PRO A 158 10.04 23.88 -24.22
C PRO A 158 11.22 24.80 -24.51
N ALA A 159 12.33 24.63 -23.79
CA ALA A 159 13.66 24.95 -24.32
C ALA A 159 14.24 23.71 -25.04
N GLU A 160 14.91 23.89 -26.17
CA GLU A 160 15.50 22.79 -26.94
C GLU A 160 16.50 21.98 -26.09
N GLY A 161 16.43 20.64 -26.14
CA GLY A 161 17.40 19.75 -25.47
C GLY A 161 16.78 18.49 -24.85
N THR A 162 17.63 17.69 -24.19
CA THR A 162 17.21 16.53 -23.40
C THR A 162 16.48 16.98 -22.13
N LEU A 163 15.35 16.33 -21.82
CA LEU A 163 14.39 16.71 -20.79
C LEU A 163 14.59 15.86 -19.49
N PRO A 164 15.47 16.21 -18.55
CA PRO A 164 15.42 15.58 -17.22
C PRO A 164 14.13 15.98 -16.51
N LEU A 165 13.65 15.12 -15.60
CA LEU A 165 12.49 15.46 -14.76
C LEU A 165 12.83 16.67 -13.89
N ASN A 166 11.87 17.58 -13.75
CA ASN A 166 11.93 18.62 -12.76
C ASN A 166 11.58 18.01 -11.40
N GLU A 167 12.57 17.96 -10.53
CA GLU A 167 12.42 17.43 -9.18
C GLU A 167 11.99 18.48 -8.16
N ILE A 168 11.62 19.69 -8.61
CA ILE A 168 10.99 20.73 -7.80
C ILE A 168 9.51 20.36 -7.57
N THR A 169 8.97 20.78 -6.43
CA THR A 169 7.55 20.65 -6.05
C THR A 169 6.64 21.09 -7.18
N GLY A 170 5.48 20.44 -7.36
CA GLY A 170 4.46 20.90 -8.30
C GLY A 170 4.64 20.50 -9.76
N SER A 171 5.73 19.80 -10.08
CA SER A 171 6.07 19.40 -11.44
C SER A 171 5.25 18.21 -11.96
N PHE A 172 4.62 17.39 -11.10
CA PHE A 172 3.89 16.19 -11.52
C PHE A 172 2.60 15.98 -10.72
N SER A 173 1.52 15.66 -11.43
CA SER A 173 0.29 15.15 -10.82
C SER A 173 -0.47 14.17 -11.74
N THR A 174 -1.13 13.19 -11.14
CA THR A 174 -2.07 12.31 -11.85
C THR A 174 -3.23 11.88 -10.96
N ASN A 175 -4.39 11.65 -11.54
CA ASN A 175 -5.50 10.99 -10.86
C ASN A 175 -5.47 9.51 -11.25
N LEU A 176 -5.86 8.61 -10.35
CA LEU A 176 -5.87 7.17 -10.63
C LEU A 176 -7.15 6.49 -10.17
N LEU A 177 -7.51 5.44 -10.91
CA LEU A 177 -8.51 4.46 -10.53
C LEU A 177 -7.86 3.08 -10.52
N ARG A 178 -7.91 2.39 -9.38
CA ARG A 178 -7.27 1.08 -9.21
C ARG A 178 -8.24 0.05 -8.68
N PHE A 179 -8.15 -1.14 -9.25
CA PHE A 179 -8.91 -2.31 -8.86
C PHE A 179 -7.95 -3.33 -8.30
N GLU A 180 -8.27 -3.92 -7.14
CA GLU A 180 -7.45 -4.96 -6.54
C GLU A 180 -8.31 -6.16 -6.14
N LEU A 181 -7.80 -7.35 -6.44
CA LEU A 181 -8.34 -8.62 -5.97
C LEU A 181 -7.35 -9.26 -5.02
N HIS A 182 -7.84 -9.71 -3.87
CA HIS A 182 -7.05 -10.32 -2.81
C HIS A 182 -7.63 -11.67 -2.39
N GLY A 183 -6.76 -12.63 -2.13
CA GLY A 183 -7.12 -13.91 -1.53
C GLY A 183 -6.09 -14.35 -0.51
N ARG A 184 -6.55 -14.83 0.65
CA ARG A 184 -5.69 -15.36 1.71
C ARG A 184 -6.32 -16.58 2.36
N LEU A 185 -5.54 -17.65 2.47
CA LEU A 185 -5.90 -18.91 3.13
C LEU A 185 -5.08 -19.05 4.42
N GLY A 186 -5.78 -19.24 5.54
CA GLY A 186 -5.23 -19.65 6.82
C GLY A 186 -5.40 -21.15 7.06
N PHE A 187 -4.40 -21.83 7.60
CA PHE A 187 -4.46 -23.25 7.94
C PHE A 187 -3.53 -23.59 9.11
N ASN A 188 -3.69 -24.80 9.66
CA ASN A 188 -3.01 -25.24 10.88
C ASN A 188 -3.19 -24.23 12.02
N VAL A 189 -4.42 -23.74 12.17
CA VAL A 189 -4.79 -22.76 13.19
C VAL A 189 -4.88 -23.49 14.53
N ASP A 190 -4.03 -23.07 15.47
CA ASP A 190 -4.03 -23.50 16.87
C ASP A 190 -4.39 -22.26 17.71
N PRO A 191 -5.63 -22.17 18.21
CA PRO A 191 -6.07 -21.05 19.03
C PRO A 191 -5.34 -20.97 20.37
N HIS A 192 -5.01 -22.11 21.00
CA HIS A 192 -4.34 -22.15 22.29
C HIS A 192 -2.92 -21.61 22.21
N ARG A 193 -2.21 -21.91 21.12
CA ARG A 193 -0.86 -21.42 20.86
C ARG A 193 -0.83 -20.14 20.02
N VAL A 194 -1.99 -19.59 19.67
CA VAL A 194 -2.13 -18.41 18.79
C VAL A 194 -1.20 -18.54 17.57
N SER A 195 -1.32 -19.67 16.89
CA SER A 195 -0.41 -20.07 15.82
C SER A 195 -1.18 -20.42 14.56
N ALA A 196 -0.69 -19.99 13.41
CA ALA A 196 -1.32 -20.25 12.11
C ALA A 196 -0.30 -20.11 10.98
N TRP A 197 -0.60 -20.72 9.84
CA TRP A 197 0.01 -20.37 8.56
C TRP A 197 -1.00 -19.59 7.73
N LEU A 198 -0.54 -18.55 7.06
CA LEU A 198 -1.33 -17.81 6.09
C LEU A 198 -0.56 -17.75 4.78
N VAL A 199 -1.25 -18.02 3.67
CA VAL A 199 -0.73 -17.85 2.32
C VAL A 199 -1.72 -17.04 1.52
N GLY A 200 -1.26 -16.14 0.67
CA GLY A 200 -2.15 -15.30 -0.10
C GLY A 200 -1.54 -14.81 -1.40
N ALA A 201 -2.42 -14.32 -2.26
CA ALA A 201 -2.08 -13.71 -3.52
C ALA A 201 -2.96 -12.48 -3.73
N ASN A 202 -2.44 -11.53 -4.51
CA ASN A 202 -3.22 -10.40 -4.99
C ASN A 202 -2.86 -10.05 -6.43
N ALA A 203 -3.78 -9.35 -7.07
CA ALA A 203 -3.57 -8.75 -8.37
C ALA A 203 -4.19 -7.35 -8.38
N PHE A 204 -3.59 -6.42 -9.11
CA PHE A 204 -4.17 -5.11 -9.32
C PHE A 204 -4.05 -4.64 -10.76
N TYR A 205 -4.97 -3.76 -11.13
CA TYR A 205 -4.96 -3.01 -12.36
C TYR A 205 -5.30 -1.55 -12.05
N GLU A 206 -4.40 -0.64 -12.40
CA GLU A 206 -4.45 0.79 -12.13
C GLU A 206 -4.49 1.54 -13.46
N LEU A 207 -5.37 2.53 -13.54
CA LEU A 207 -5.56 3.40 -14.68
C LEU A 207 -5.31 4.84 -14.25
N ASN A 208 -4.40 5.50 -14.95
CA ASN A 208 -4.20 6.93 -14.82
C ASN A 208 -5.31 7.67 -15.58
N SER A 209 -5.93 8.65 -14.93
CA SER A 209 -7.01 9.49 -15.42
C SER A 209 -6.60 10.95 -15.43
N SER A 210 -7.09 11.70 -16.40
CA SER A 210 -7.02 13.16 -16.44
C SER A 210 -8.26 13.83 -15.83
N ILE A 211 -9.22 13.04 -15.33
CA ILE A 211 -10.44 13.56 -14.70
C ILE A 211 -10.12 13.96 -13.25
N GLY A 212 -10.49 15.19 -12.88
CA GLY A 212 -10.29 15.74 -11.54
C GLY A 212 -9.38 16.98 -11.55
N PRO A 213 -9.03 17.52 -10.38
CA PRO A 213 -8.03 18.58 -10.27
C PRO A 213 -6.63 18.05 -10.61
N GLY A 214 -5.82 18.89 -11.26
CA GLY A 214 -4.53 18.50 -11.79
C GLY A 214 -4.65 17.42 -12.88
N GLY A 215 -3.56 16.71 -13.12
CA GLY A 215 -3.53 15.61 -14.08
C GLY A 215 -2.38 15.71 -15.06
N MET A 216 -2.06 14.57 -15.67
CA MET A 216 -0.93 14.49 -16.57
C MET A 216 -1.21 15.17 -17.90
N SER A 217 -0.26 15.99 -18.37
CA SER A 217 -0.21 16.43 -19.76
C SER A 217 -0.02 15.23 -20.71
N PRO A 218 -0.35 15.37 -22.01
CA PRO A 218 -0.11 14.30 -22.98
C PRO A 218 1.35 13.81 -23.04
N ALA A 219 2.31 14.73 -22.89
CA ALA A 219 3.74 14.41 -22.87
C ALA A 219 4.15 13.63 -21.60
N GLN A 220 3.64 14.03 -20.43
CA GLN A 220 3.84 13.27 -19.19
C GLN A 220 3.23 11.88 -19.28
N ARG A 221 2.00 11.78 -19.79
CA ARG A 221 1.30 10.49 -19.94
C ARG A 221 2.03 9.57 -20.91
N GLN A 222 2.65 10.11 -21.95
CA GLN A 222 3.49 9.34 -22.85
C GLN A 222 4.66 8.69 -22.11
N VAL A 223 5.30 9.41 -21.18
CA VAL A 223 6.50 8.90 -20.49
C VAL A 223 6.14 8.07 -19.25
N TYR A 224 5.15 8.48 -18.46
CA TYR A 224 4.71 7.79 -17.23
C TYR A 224 3.85 6.56 -17.51
N GLY A 225 3.10 6.57 -18.62
CA GLY A 225 2.20 5.50 -19.01
C GLY A 225 0.73 5.74 -18.63
N ASN A 226 -0.11 4.88 -19.17
CA ASN A 226 -1.55 4.86 -18.94
C ASN A 226 -1.96 4.24 -17.60
N GLY A 227 -1.04 3.56 -16.91
CA GLY A 227 -1.31 2.93 -15.63
C GLY A 227 -0.32 1.82 -15.33
N HIS A 228 -0.67 0.99 -14.35
CA HIS A 228 0.14 -0.13 -13.91
C HIS A 228 -0.74 -1.37 -13.72
N TRP A 229 -0.16 -2.54 -13.93
CA TRP A 229 -0.71 -3.77 -13.40
C TRP A 229 0.30 -4.43 -12.49
N GLY A 230 -0.16 -5.35 -11.64
CA GLY A 230 0.76 -6.07 -10.78
C GLY A 230 0.16 -7.28 -10.10
N LEU A 231 1.06 -8.06 -9.51
CA LEU A 231 0.77 -9.30 -8.82
C LEU A 231 1.57 -9.35 -7.53
N GLY A 232 1.00 -9.94 -6.49
CA GLY A 232 1.64 -10.13 -5.21
C GLY A 232 1.40 -11.51 -4.63
N LEU A 233 2.37 -12.01 -3.88
CA LEU A 233 2.30 -13.23 -3.08
C LEU A 233 2.73 -12.91 -1.66
N VAL A 234 2.06 -13.54 -0.69
CA VAL A 234 2.39 -13.40 0.73
C VAL A 234 2.35 -14.75 1.42
N GLY A 235 3.37 -15.03 2.23
CA GLY A 235 3.39 -16.11 3.21
C GLY A 235 3.59 -15.51 4.59
N GLU A 236 2.78 -15.92 5.55
CA GLU A 236 2.91 -15.49 6.95
C GLU A 236 2.83 -16.69 7.89
N ARG A 237 3.70 -16.66 8.89
CA ARG A 237 3.71 -17.64 9.98
C ARG A 237 3.49 -16.91 11.30
N ALA A 238 2.37 -17.21 11.95
CA ALA A 238 2.11 -16.81 13.33
C ALA A 238 2.54 -17.93 14.28
N VAL A 239 3.36 -17.60 15.28
CA VAL A 239 3.81 -18.52 16.35
C VAL A 239 3.78 -17.80 17.69
N ASN A 240 2.97 -18.31 18.62
CA ASN A 240 2.76 -17.70 19.94
C ASN A 240 2.40 -16.21 19.84
N GLY A 241 1.59 -15.85 18.85
CA GLY A 241 1.21 -14.46 18.55
C GLY A 241 2.27 -13.59 17.86
N ASN A 242 3.52 -14.05 17.70
CA ASN A 242 4.51 -13.35 16.87
C ASN A 242 4.26 -13.69 15.40
N ARG A 243 4.33 -12.71 14.51
CA ARG A 243 4.09 -12.90 13.08
C ARG A 243 5.36 -12.69 12.28
N PHE A 244 5.64 -13.60 11.37
CA PHE A 244 6.74 -13.52 10.41
C PHE A 244 6.15 -13.55 9.01
N ARG A 245 6.36 -12.50 8.23
CA ARG A 245 5.79 -12.35 6.89
C ARG A 245 6.90 -12.30 5.85
N LEU A 246 6.67 -12.97 4.73
CA LEU A 246 7.43 -12.83 3.50
C LEU A 246 6.46 -12.44 2.38
N GLU A 247 6.74 -11.34 1.70
CA GLU A 247 5.90 -10.79 0.64
C GLU A 247 6.75 -10.54 -0.61
N GLY A 248 6.25 -10.93 -1.77
CA GLY A 248 6.84 -10.62 -3.07
C GLY A 248 5.80 -9.93 -3.94
N ALA A 249 6.17 -8.81 -4.56
CA ALA A 249 5.28 -8.03 -5.42
C ALA A 249 6.00 -7.63 -6.72
N TYR A 250 5.26 -7.68 -7.83
CA TYR A 250 5.70 -7.22 -9.13
C TYR A 250 4.68 -6.22 -9.68
N SER A 251 5.17 -5.12 -10.24
CA SER A 251 4.34 -4.13 -10.94
C SER A 251 4.98 -3.76 -12.28
N HIS A 252 4.18 -3.52 -13.30
CA HIS A 252 4.64 -3.09 -14.60
C HIS A 252 3.78 -1.94 -15.13
N PRO A 253 4.39 -0.83 -15.58
CA PRO A 253 3.65 0.23 -16.28
C PRO A 253 3.13 -0.26 -17.64
N PHE A 254 2.16 0.42 -18.22
CA PHE A 254 1.78 0.16 -19.60
C PHE A 254 1.37 1.43 -20.32
N GLY A 255 1.55 1.45 -21.65
CA GLY A 255 1.21 2.61 -22.48
C GLY A 255 2.23 3.74 -22.39
N GLU A 256 3.39 3.48 -21.79
CA GLU A 256 4.52 4.38 -21.73
C GLU A 256 5.45 4.23 -22.95
N THR A 257 6.16 5.30 -23.28
CA THR A 257 7.18 5.37 -24.31
C THR A 257 8.23 6.39 -23.87
N PRO A 258 9.51 6.01 -23.74
CA PRO A 258 10.08 4.68 -24.02
C PRO A 258 9.63 3.63 -22.99
N HIS A 259 9.69 2.35 -23.38
CA HIS A 259 9.32 1.23 -22.52
C HIS A 259 10.08 1.26 -21.18
N GLN A 260 9.33 1.19 -20.09
CA GLN A 260 9.88 1.13 -18.73
C GLN A 260 9.86 -0.31 -18.19
N ARG A 261 10.85 -0.68 -17.38
CA ARG A 261 10.91 -2.03 -16.81
C ARG A 261 9.99 -2.12 -15.60
N GLY A 262 9.43 -3.31 -15.37
CA GLY A 262 8.69 -3.59 -14.15
C GLY A 262 9.54 -3.50 -12.88
N THR A 263 8.85 -3.25 -11.77
CA THR A 263 9.39 -3.13 -10.43
C THR A 263 9.08 -4.37 -9.62
N LEU A 264 10.13 -5.00 -9.07
CA LEU A 264 10.07 -6.12 -8.16
C LEU A 264 10.35 -5.62 -6.73
N SER A 265 9.53 -6.06 -5.78
CA SER A 265 9.73 -5.85 -4.35
C SER A 265 9.65 -7.18 -3.62
N VAL A 266 10.59 -7.44 -2.70
CA VAL A 266 10.58 -8.60 -1.80
C VAL A 266 10.80 -8.10 -0.38
N GLU A 267 9.87 -8.38 0.52
CA GLU A 267 9.89 -7.94 1.91
C GLU A 267 9.82 -9.13 2.87
N ALA A 268 10.70 -9.14 3.86
CA ALA A 268 10.56 -9.95 5.06
C ALA A 268 10.25 -9.03 6.25
N ALA A 269 9.26 -9.38 7.08
CA ALA A 269 8.89 -8.62 8.27
C ALA A 269 8.66 -9.53 9.48
N ALA A 270 9.00 -9.01 10.67
CA ALA A 270 8.73 -9.65 11.94
C ALA A 270 7.97 -8.69 12.86
N ASN A 271 6.77 -9.08 13.30
CA ASN A 271 5.92 -8.34 14.21
C ASN A 271 5.78 -9.12 15.53
N PRO A 272 6.53 -8.74 16.58
CA PRO A 272 6.39 -9.36 17.89
C PRO A 272 5.03 -9.04 18.53
N ARG A 273 4.47 -10.00 19.27
CA ARG A 273 3.16 -9.82 19.92
C ARG A 273 3.09 -8.65 20.91
N TRP A 274 4.22 -8.33 21.55
CA TRP A 274 4.34 -7.29 22.58
C TRP A 274 4.46 -5.88 21.98
N ALA A 275 4.73 -5.77 20.68
CA ALA A 275 5.01 -4.52 20.01
C ALA A 275 3.75 -3.82 19.47
N SER A 276 2.55 -4.30 19.82
CA SER A 276 1.26 -3.63 19.53
C SER A 276 1.10 -3.09 18.09
N GLY A 277 1.51 -3.89 17.10
CA GLY A 277 1.43 -3.54 15.67
C GLY A 277 2.74 -3.03 15.05
N PHE A 278 3.73 -2.66 15.87
CA PHE A 278 5.08 -2.39 15.40
C PHE A 278 5.81 -3.69 15.03
N GLY A 279 6.68 -3.61 14.03
CA GLY A 279 7.58 -4.68 13.66
C GLY A 279 8.81 -4.12 12.96
N VAL A 280 9.74 -5.01 12.69
CA VAL A 280 10.92 -4.72 11.88
C VAL A 280 10.76 -5.36 10.50
N PHE A 281 11.36 -4.76 9.48
CA PHE A 281 11.35 -5.32 8.14
C PHE A 281 12.69 -5.13 7.43
N ALA A 282 12.91 -5.99 6.45
CA ALA A 282 13.93 -5.87 5.42
C ALA A 282 13.25 -6.02 4.07
N ARG A 283 13.42 -5.04 3.17
CA ARG A 283 12.85 -5.07 1.83
C ARG A 283 13.92 -4.83 0.78
N TYR A 284 13.87 -5.58 -0.31
CA TYR A 284 14.63 -5.31 -1.51
C TYR A 284 13.68 -4.84 -2.62
N VAL A 285 13.97 -3.68 -3.22
CA VAL A 285 13.21 -3.12 -4.34
C VAL A 285 14.13 -2.93 -5.53
N ARG A 286 13.74 -3.43 -6.70
CA ARG A 286 14.47 -3.29 -7.96
C ARG A 286 13.53 -2.93 -9.09
N GLY A 287 13.81 -1.83 -9.78
CA GLY A 287 13.03 -1.39 -10.93
C GLY A 287 12.97 0.13 -10.99
N GLN A 288 11.79 0.63 -11.32
CA GLN A 288 11.46 2.04 -11.31
C GLN A 288 11.47 2.61 -9.88
N ASP A 289 11.94 3.85 -9.68
CA ASP A 289 11.73 4.51 -8.40
C ASP A 289 10.23 4.70 -8.16
N TYR A 290 9.77 4.23 -7.01
CA TYR A 290 8.38 4.40 -6.61
C TYR A 290 8.10 5.82 -6.11
N TYR A 291 9.12 6.66 -5.93
CA TYR A 291 8.94 8.09 -5.66
C TYR A 291 8.49 8.81 -6.94
N ASN A 292 7.32 9.47 -6.91
CA ASN A 292 6.69 9.99 -8.13
C ASN A 292 7.58 10.91 -8.98
N ILE A 293 8.40 11.77 -8.38
CA ILE A 293 9.27 12.69 -9.15
C ILE A 293 10.49 11.99 -9.74
N LEU A 294 10.84 10.81 -9.23
CA LEU A 294 11.99 10.03 -9.67
C LEU A 294 11.56 8.80 -10.47
N PHE A 295 10.32 8.74 -10.96
CA PHE A 295 9.79 7.56 -11.64
C PHE A 295 10.57 7.17 -12.92
N LEU A 296 11.45 8.02 -13.46
CA LEU A 296 12.37 7.64 -14.54
C LEU A 296 13.68 7.03 -14.04
N GLU A 297 14.02 7.27 -12.78
CA GLU A 297 15.18 6.71 -12.14
C GLU A 297 15.01 5.23 -11.86
N ARG A 298 16.14 4.53 -11.89
CA ARG A 298 16.19 3.11 -11.58
C ARG A 298 16.80 2.91 -10.22
N ILE A 299 16.12 2.12 -9.41
CA ILE A 299 16.53 1.82 -8.06
C ILE A 299 16.80 0.32 -7.89
N SER A 300 17.73 0.04 -6.99
CA SER A 300 18.08 -1.30 -6.52
C SER A 300 18.46 -1.17 -5.05
N LEU A 301 17.45 -1.10 -4.18
CA LEU A 301 17.57 -0.67 -2.79
C LEU A 301 17.26 -1.81 -1.84
N TRP A 302 18.13 -2.01 -0.86
CA TRP A 302 17.79 -2.62 0.40
C TRP A 302 17.24 -1.57 1.34
N GLN A 303 16.18 -1.90 2.07
CA GLN A 303 15.49 -1.03 3.00
C GLN A 303 15.36 -1.77 4.32
N PHE A 304 15.74 -1.13 5.42
CA PHE A 304 15.67 -1.71 6.75
C PHE A 304 15.04 -0.71 7.71
N GLY A 305 14.08 -1.15 8.50
CA GLY A 305 13.44 -0.26 9.45
C GLY A 305 12.23 -0.85 10.13
N LEU A 306 11.32 0.05 10.47
CA LEU A 306 10.09 -0.23 11.19
C LEU A 306 8.92 -0.29 10.22
N VAL A 307 8.06 -1.29 10.43
CA VAL A 307 6.74 -1.38 9.81
C VAL A 307 5.69 -1.26 10.89
N PHE A 308 4.66 -0.49 10.61
CA PHE A 308 3.49 -0.37 11.47
C PHE A 308 2.27 -0.93 10.74
N ASP A 309 1.73 -1.98 11.34
CA ASP A 309 0.54 -2.67 10.87
C ASP A 309 -0.45 -2.65 12.03
N LEU A 310 -1.45 -1.79 11.92
CA LEU A 310 -2.56 -1.71 12.88
C LEU A 310 -3.57 -2.85 12.65
N ASN A 311 -3.20 -3.96 12.01
CA ASN A 311 -3.79 -5.23 12.35
C ASN A 311 -3.25 -5.66 13.72
N PRO A 312 -4.05 -5.66 14.78
CA PRO A 312 -3.92 -6.75 15.72
C PRO A 312 -4.21 -8.01 14.88
N GLY A 313 -3.16 -8.70 14.41
CA GLY A 313 -3.32 -9.95 13.67
C GLY A 313 -4.37 -10.82 14.36
N PRO A 314 -5.15 -11.61 13.61
CA PRO A 314 -6.42 -12.19 14.04
C PRO A 314 -6.38 -12.43 15.53
N ARG A 315 -7.09 -11.62 16.33
CA ARG A 315 -7.11 -11.81 17.78
C ARG A 315 -7.83 -13.13 18.01
N LEU A 316 -7.09 -14.22 17.96
CA LEU A 316 -7.49 -15.58 18.32
C LEU A 316 -7.73 -15.67 19.84
N LYS A 317 -8.23 -14.60 20.49
CA LYS A 317 -8.70 -14.65 21.87
C LYS A 317 -10.08 -15.30 21.84
N THR A 318 -10.11 -16.54 22.29
CA THR A 318 -11.30 -17.26 22.71
C THR A 318 -11.73 -16.68 24.07
N ASP A 319 -12.52 -15.61 24.06
CA ASP A 319 -13.29 -15.26 25.26
C ASP A 319 -14.46 -16.26 25.34
N GLY A 320 -14.25 -17.37 26.05
CA GLY A 320 -15.21 -18.47 26.17
C GLY A 320 -15.31 -19.35 24.92
N ASP A 321 -16.32 -20.24 24.88
CA ASP A 321 -16.67 -21.25 23.86
C ASP A 321 -16.89 -20.70 22.42
N LYS A 322 -16.25 -19.60 22.04
CA LYS A 322 -16.40 -18.94 20.75
C LYS A 322 -15.14 -19.13 19.88
N PRO A 323 -15.32 -19.40 18.57
CA PRO A 323 -14.20 -19.54 17.64
C PRO A 323 -13.35 -18.28 17.56
N PRO A 324 -12.05 -18.43 17.22
CA PRO A 324 -11.18 -17.29 16.96
C PRO A 324 -11.75 -16.39 15.85
N GLY A 325 -11.76 -15.08 16.07
CA GLY A 325 -12.22 -14.09 15.08
C GLY A 325 -11.19 -13.00 14.81
N PHE A 326 -11.42 -12.24 13.74
CA PHE A 326 -10.76 -10.95 13.57
C PHE A 326 -11.45 -9.94 14.50
N GLN A 327 -10.67 -9.25 15.31
CA GLN A 327 -11.00 -7.93 15.85
C GLN A 327 -9.99 -6.98 15.24
#